data_AF-A0A4S5ES62-F1
#
_entry.id   AF-A0A4S5ES62-F1
#
_cell.length_a   1.000
_cell.length_b   1.000
_cell.length_c   1.000
_cell.angle_alpha   90.00
_cell.angle_beta   90.00
_cell.angle_gamma   90.00
#
_symmetry.space_group_name_H-M   'P 1'
#
loop_
_entity.id
_entity.type
_entity.pdbx_description
1 polymer ?
#
loop_
_entity_poly.entity_id
_entity_poly.type
_entity_poly.pdbx_seq_one_letter_code
_entity_poly.pdbx_strand_id
1 'polypeptide(L)'
;MGDDATRSGPERLSAWEAARAAAHPGPEAPVCGAAGQVAGPGETIEAEIVRCLPGSVALVRTPAGTEEIGLALVQAHMGDTVLVHAGEAITVL
;
A
#
# COMPACT_ATOMS: atom_id res chain seq x y z
N MET A 1 -23.33 45.02 9.90
CA MET A 1 -24.56 44.25 10.23
C MET A 1 -24.65 43.11 9.22
N GLY A 2 -24.31 41.90 9.68
CA GLY A 2 -24.55 40.59 9.04
C GLY A 2 -23.72 40.20 7.82
N ASP A 3 -23.28 38.97 7.62
CA ASP A 3 -23.18 37.76 8.46
C ASP A 3 -22.16 36.83 7.80
N ASP A 4 -21.49 36.04 8.65
CA ASP A 4 -20.83 34.78 8.32
C ASP A 4 -21.82 33.82 7.65
N ALA A 5 -21.46 33.27 6.49
CA ALA A 5 -21.95 31.96 6.03
C ALA A 5 -21.17 31.50 4.77
N THR A 6 -20.24 30.59 4.99
CA THR A 6 -20.17 29.28 4.30
C THR A 6 -20.48 29.26 2.79
N ARG A 7 -19.53 28.79 1.98
CA ARG A 7 -19.57 27.43 1.39
C ARG A 7 -18.55 27.27 0.24
N SER A 8 -17.64 26.32 0.49
CA SER A 8 -17.13 25.32 -0.45
C SER A 8 -16.53 25.76 -1.78
N GLY A 9 -15.20 25.76 -1.83
CA GLY A 9 -14.50 25.56 -3.09
C GLY A 9 -14.40 24.05 -3.41
N PRO A 10 -15.02 23.56 -4.50
CA PRO A 10 -14.70 22.24 -5.09
C PRO A 10 -13.25 22.16 -5.61
N GLU A 11 -12.54 23.29 -5.66
CA GLU A 11 -11.27 23.48 -6.34
C GLU A 11 -10.05 22.91 -5.60
N ARG A 12 -10.15 22.73 -4.26
CA ARG A 12 -9.07 22.06 -3.49
C ARG A 12 -9.08 20.54 -3.64
N LEU A 13 -10.23 19.94 -3.97
CA LEU A 13 -10.33 18.48 -4.14
C LEU A 13 -9.70 18.06 -5.49
N SER A 14 -9.95 18.82 -6.55
CA SER A 14 -9.42 18.50 -7.89
C SER A 14 -7.90 18.64 -8.01
N ALA A 15 -7.26 19.54 -7.26
CA ALA A 15 -5.80 19.65 -7.23
C ALA A 15 -5.14 18.43 -6.53
N TRP A 16 -5.79 17.90 -5.48
CA TRP A 16 -5.36 16.69 -4.78
C TRP A 16 -5.61 15.42 -5.62
N GLU A 17 -6.74 15.36 -6.34
CA GLU A 17 -7.05 14.27 -7.26
C GLU A 17 -6.13 14.24 -8.49
N ALA A 18 -5.76 15.42 -9.04
CA ALA A 18 -4.80 15.51 -10.15
C ALA A 18 -3.36 15.13 -9.74
N ALA A 19 -2.95 15.44 -8.50
CA ALA A 19 -1.66 14.98 -7.97
C ALA A 19 -1.61 13.45 -7.79
N ARG A 20 -2.72 12.83 -7.39
CA ARG A 20 -2.84 11.36 -7.33
C ARG A 20 -2.88 10.71 -8.73
N ALA A 21 -3.47 11.38 -9.72
CA ALA A 21 -3.53 10.88 -11.10
C ALA A 21 -2.19 11.01 -11.86
N ALA A 22 -1.41 12.07 -11.61
CA ALA A 22 -0.08 12.26 -12.22
C ALA A 22 1.01 11.37 -11.60
N ALA A 23 0.77 10.80 -10.42
CA ALA A 23 1.67 9.86 -9.76
C ALA A 23 1.64 8.44 -10.37
N HIS A 24 0.79 8.20 -11.38
CA HIS A 24 0.81 6.98 -12.17
C HIS A 24 1.29 7.28 -13.59
N PRO A 25 2.61 7.23 -13.87
CA PRO A 25 3.04 6.84 -15.21
C PRO A 25 2.40 5.46 -15.49
N GLY A 26 1.68 5.36 -16.61
CA GLY A 26 0.97 4.14 -17.00
C GLY A 26 1.91 2.94 -17.03
N PRO A 27 1.41 1.71 -16.82
CA PRO A 27 2.27 0.54 -16.77
C PRO A 27 2.76 0.22 -18.19
N GLU A 28 3.92 0.77 -18.57
CA GLU A 28 4.87 -0.01 -19.33
C GLU A 28 5.29 -1.16 -18.42
N ALA A 29 4.55 -2.27 -18.51
CA ALA A 29 4.81 -3.47 -17.73
C ALA A 29 6.28 -3.88 -17.91
N PRO A 30 7.09 -3.95 -16.84
CA PRO A 30 8.42 -4.51 -16.96
C PRO A 30 8.28 -5.98 -17.36
N VAL A 31 8.99 -6.30 -18.44
CA VAL A 31 9.10 -7.61 -19.08
C VAL A 31 9.28 -8.69 -18.01
N CYS A 32 8.56 -9.81 -18.14
CA CYS A 32 8.72 -11.02 -17.34
C CYS A 32 10.21 -11.38 -17.22
N GLY A 33 10.86 -10.97 -16.12
CA GLY A 33 12.30 -11.14 -15.91
C GLY A 33 12.79 -10.91 -14.49
N ALA A 34 11.93 -10.48 -13.57
CA ALA A 34 12.23 -10.40 -12.14
C ALA A 34 10.94 -10.66 -11.33
N ALA A 35 10.44 -11.89 -11.40
CA ALA A 35 9.45 -12.34 -10.46
C ALA A 35 10.14 -12.53 -9.09
N GLY A 36 9.75 -11.72 -8.10
CA GLY A 36 9.92 -12.10 -6.70
C GLY A 36 11.03 -11.41 -5.91
N GLN A 37 11.13 -10.08 -5.94
CA GLN A 37 11.84 -9.38 -4.87
C GLN A 37 11.00 -8.24 -4.31
N VAL A 38 10.29 -8.55 -3.22
CA VAL A 38 9.73 -7.60 -2.28
C VAL A 38 10.89 -6.81 -1.67
N ALA A 39 11.09 -5.59 -2.17
CA ALA A 39 12.03 -4.59 -1.68
C ALA A 39 13.53 -4.94 -1.79
N GLY A 40 14.35 -3.95 -2.15
CA GLY A 40 15.80 -4.04 -2.01
C GLY A 40 16.21 -4.22 -0.54
N PRO A 41 17.45 -4.65 -0.24
CA PRO A 41 17.88 -5.09 1.10
C PRO A 41 17.76 -4.05 2.24
N GLY A 42 17.38 -2.80 1.95
CA GLY A 42 17.18 -1.74 2.95
C GLY A 42 15.84 -1.01 2.86
N GLU A 43 14.90 -1.44 2.02
CA GLU A 43 13.61 -0.77 1.87
C GLU A 43 12.50 -1.58 2.55
N THR A 44 11.62 -0.87 3.26
CA THR A 44 10.42 -1.46 3.87
C THR A 44 9.22 -0.91 3.12
N ILE A 45 8.27 -1.78 2.78
CA ILE A 45 7.08 -1.38 2.03
C ILE A 45 5.83 -1.55 2.87
N GLU A 46 4.87 -0.65 2.69
CA GLU A 46 3.53 -0.79 3.26
C GLU A 46 2.71 -1.77 2.41
N ALA A 47 2.03 -2.71 3.08
CA ALA A 47 1.24 -3.72 2.43
C ALA A 47 -0.06 -3.98 3.22
N GLU A 48 -1.19 -4.08 2.53
CA GLU A 48 -2.49 -4.38 3.16
C GLU A 48 -2.74 -5.89 3.15
N ILE A 49 -3.10 -6.47 4.29
CA ILE A 49 -3.44 -7.89 4.37
C ILE A 49 -4.80 -8.14 3.74
N VAL A 50 -4.80 -8.81 2.59
CA VAL A 50 -6.04 -9.21 1.89
C VAL A 50 -6.55 -10.57 2.33
N ARG A 51 -5.67 -11.44 2.85
CA ARG A 51 -6.05 -12.77 3.34
C ARG A 51 -4.97 -13.38 4.23
N CYS A 52 -5.34 -13.89 5.40
CA CYS A 52 -4.46 -14.73 6.22
C CYS A 52 -4.51 -16.19 5.75
N LEU A 53 -3.35 -16.83 5.67
CA LEU A 53 -3.16 -18.24 5.30
C LEU A 53 -2.70 -19.05 6.52
N PRO A 54 -2.89 -20.39 6.51
CA PRO A 54 -2.34 -21.24 7.54
C PRO A 54 -0.80 -21.19 7.55
N GLY A 55 -0.20 -21.30 8.74
CA GLY A 55 1.27 -21.32 8.89
C GLY A 55 1.93 -19.96 9.12
N SER A 56 1.20 -18.98 9.64
CA SER A 56 1.69 -17.61 9.88
C SER A 56 2.16 -16.91 8.60
N VAL A 57 1.36 -17.04 7.55
CA VAL A 57 1.59 -16.42 6.24
C VAL A 57 0.35 -15.64 5.85
N ALA A 58 0.50 -14.57 5.07
CA ALA A 58 -0.62 -13.83 4.53
C ALA A 58 -0.37 -13.41 3.08
N LEU A 59 -1.46 -13.29 2.32
CA LEU A 59 -1.46 -12.54 1.08
C LEU A 59 -1.70 -11.07 1.40
N VAL A 60 -0.85 -10.23 0.84
CA VAL A 60 -0.92 -8.78 0.95
C VAL A 60 -1.04 -8.13 -0.41
N ARG A 61 -1.62 -6.94 -0.44
CA ARG A 61 -1.63 -6.05 -1.59
C ARG A 61 -0.53 -4.99 -1.40
N THR A 62 0.43 -5.00 -2.30
CA THR A 62 1.51 -4.03 -2.42
C THR A 62 1.28 -3.16 -3.66
N PRO A 63 2.01 -2.04 -3.83
CA PRO A 63 1.99 -1.27 -5.07
C PRO A 63 2.43 -2.07 -6.30
N ALA A 64 3.23 -3.13 -6.11
CA ALA A 64 3.73 -4.00 -7.17
C ALA A 64 2.75 -5.14 -7.54
N GLY A 65 1.83 -5.50 -6.64
CA GLY A 65 0.86 -6.57 -6.90
C GLY A 65 0.33 -7.23 -5.63
N THR A 66 -0.16 -8.46 -5.76
CA THR A 66 -0.48 -9.30 -4.61
C THR A 66 0.68 -10.23 -4.35
N GLU A 67 1.19 -10.23 -3.13
CA GLU A 67 2.37 -11.00 -2.74
C GLU A 67 2.11 -11.76 -1.45
N GLU A 68 2.84 -12.85 -1.25
CA GLU A 68 2.78 -13.66 -0.04
C GLU A 68 3.90 -13.23 0.90
N ILE A 69 3.57 -12.99 2.18
CA ILE A 69 4.51 -12.54 3.20
C ILE A 69 4.34 -13.31 4.52
N GLY A 70 5.44 -13.40 5.27
CA GLY A 70 5.45 -14.01 6.59
C GLY A 70 4.87 -13.08 7.67
N LEU A 71 4.09 -13.65 8.58
CA LEU A 71 3.58 -13.02 9.80
C LEU A 71 4.23 -13.60 11.06
N ALA A 72 5.39 -14.25 10.96
CA ALA A 72 6.02 -14.90 12.11
C ALA A 72 6.39 -13.92 13.25
N LEU A 73 6.63 -12.66 12.90
CA LEU A 73 7.11 -11.62 13.81
C LEU A 73 6.00 -10.73 14.37
N VAL A 74 4.80 -10.76 13.77
CA VAL A 74 3.69 -9.86 14.12
C VAL A 74 2.35 -10.57 14.11
N GLN A 75 1.42 -10.15 14.96
CA GLN A 75 0.04 -10.61 14.90
C GLN A 75 -0.78 -9.59 14.10
N ALA A 76 -1.13 -9.95 12.87
CA ALA A 76 -1.88 -9.11 11.95
C ALA A 76 -3.05 -9.89 11.33
N HIS A 77 -4.13 -9.19 11.01
CA HIS A 77 -5.38 -9.73 10.51
C HIS A 77 -5.73 -9.14 9.14
N MET A 78 -6.71 -9.75 8.47
CA MET A 78 -7.24 -9.20 7.23
C MET A 78 -7.73 -7.76 7.42
N GLY A 79 -7.29 -6.86 6.55
CA GLY A 79 -7.58 -5.43 6.58
C GLY A 79 -6.53 -4.60 7.31
N ASP A 80 -5.57 -5.22 8.03
CA ASP A 80 -4.46 -4.49 8.64
C ASP A 80 -3.43 -4.09 7.57
N THR A 81 -2.81 -2.93 7.77
CA THR A 81 -1.63 -2.50 7.02
C THR A 81 -0.39 -2.89 7.81
N VAL A 82 0.57 -3.50 7.13
CA VAL A 82 1.84 -3.93 7.72
C VAL A 82 3.01 -3.36 6.95
N LEU A 83 4.12 -3.15 7.65
CA LEU A 83 5.41 -2.89 7.04
C LEU A 83 6.13 -4.21 6.78
N VAL A 84 6.55 -4.42 5.54
CA VAL A 84 7.22 -5.64 5.07
C VAL A 84 8.66 -5.33 4.72
N HIS A 85 9.59 -6.12 5.26
CA HIS A 85 11.01 -6.10 4.93
C HIS A 85 11.46 -7.51 4.53
N ALA A 86 12.14 -7.64 3.39
CA ALA A 86 12.62 -8.93 2.88
C ALA A 86 11.54 -10.05 2.82
N GLY A 87 10.28 -9.69 2.59
CA GLY A 87 9.15 -10.63 2.56
C GLY A 87 8.54 -11.00 3.92
N GLU A 88 9.00 -10.39 5.01
CA GLU A 88 8.43 -10.58 6.35
C GLU A 88 7.78 -9.30 6.89
N ALA A 89 6.60 -9.43 7.49
CA ALA A 89 5.97 -8.33 8.21
C ALA A 89 6.70 -8.07 9.53
N ILE A 90 7.14 -6.84 9.73
CA ILE A 90 7.92 -6.42 10.90
C ILE A 90 7.15 -5.51 11.86
N THR A 91 6.09 -4.84 11.40
CA THR A 91 5.16 -4.10 12.27
C THR A 91 3.78 -3.95 11.63
N VAL A 92 2.75 -3.81 12.47
CA VAL A 92 1.40 -3.37 12.07
C VAL A 92 1.33 -1.85 12.21
N LEU A 93 0.59 -1.18 11.33
CA LEU A 93 0.39 0.28 11.30
C LEU A 93 -1.01 0.69 11.78
#